data_AF-A0A811TA44-F1
#
_entry.id   AF-A0A811TA44-F1
#
_cell.length_a   1.000
_cell.length_b   1.000
_cell.length_c   1.000
_cell.angle_alpha   90.00
_cell.angle_beta   90.00
_cell.angle_gamma   90.00
#
_symmetry.space_group_name_H-M   'P 1'
#
loop_
_entity.id
_entity.type
_entity.pdbx_description
1 polymer ?
#
loop_
_entity_poly.entity_id
_entity_poly.type
_entity_poly.pdbx_seq_one_letter_code
_entity_poly.pdbx_strand_id
1 'polypeptide(L)'
;MVPTTLEIKTLTPIWTGDADGKCSEIKETGIIGSMRWWYEAIVRGLGGYACDPTSDDKCELDDKKLKKSLESGMSVQDAMDEQICPACQLFGCTGWRRRFRVEIESVDAVELNFVNKLSDINAGWWIRKTLNADPKAFYFSNTAKLKLISEDKEIENKILVLLKLIEDIGSFGAKAQNGFGLTEFIFDRELTKQILHDEVVRYNKKNPNKSNPSEFRALNNFYKFMVRIESIDGMMKRFGENQKSQDYLLTGFTLKYFLRKRIKEFDDNKISTLVLNFEEIKTRIKNKTPIKKYNKVSKIAARTLFGSDFEDENSKWASLVEVSHIYKKDGVYQFRVVCFLPKIVTYDDINIKFDISSVIDVIRDLLNEVLGDSIKIGEVWSGMEIFDNLFED
;
A
#
# COMPACT_ATOMS: atom_id res chain seq x y z
N MET A 1 -11.90 23.03 16.41
CA MET A 1 -11.82 21.56 16.41
C MET A 1 -13.19 21.02 16.12
N VAL A 2 -13.29 20.11 15.15
CA VAL A 2 -14.52 19.48 14.69
C VAL A 2 -14.45 17.98 15.01
N PRO A 3 -15.27 17.47 15.94
CA PRO A 3 -15.36 16.04 16.20
C PRO A 3 -16.31 15.37 15.21
N THR A 4 -15.90 14.21 14.71
CA THR A 4 -16.64 13.38 13.76
C THR A 4 -16.46 11.92 14.16
N THR A 5 -17.54 11.14 14.09
CA THR A 5 -17.49 9.70 14.34
C THR A 5 -17.95 8.98 13.09
N LEU A 6 -17.13 8.06 12.61
CA LEU A 6 -17.42 7.19 11.48
C LEU A 6 -17.56 5.76 12.00
N GLU A 7 -18.40 4.98 11.35
CA GLU A 7 -18.36 3.53 11.50
C GLU A 7 -17.28 2.96 10.57
N ILE A 8 -16.48 2.05 11.12
CA ILE A 8 -15.39 1.36 10.43
C ILE A 8 -15.60 -0.14 10.52
N LYS A 9 -15.42 -0.86 9.40
CA LYS A 9 -15.50 -2.32 9.34
C LYS A 9 -14.25 -2.88 8.69
N THR A 10 -13.63 -3.89 9.30
CA THR A 10 -12.51 -4.60 8.68
C THR A 10 -12.99 -5.72 7.77
N LEU A 11 -12.47 -5.74 6.55
CA LEU A 11 -12.61 -6.86 5.62
C LEU A 11 -11.46 -7.85 5.78
N THR A 12 -10.27 -7.35 6.10
CA THR A 12 -9.14 -8.17 6.54
C THR A 12 -8.56 -7.61 7.84
N PRO A 13 -7.89 -8.41 8.68
CA PRO A 13 -7.36 -7.91 9.95
C PRO A 13 -6.44 -6.70 9.78
N ILE A 14 -6.44 -5.78 10.74
CA ILE A 14 -5.55 -4.63 10.80
C ILE A 14 -4.33 -5.00 11.65
N TRP A 15 -3.14 -4.72 11.11
CA TRP A 15 -1.90 -4.91 11.83
C TRP A 15 -1.25 -3.55 12.16
N THR A 16 -0.99 -3.29 13.45
CA THR A 16 -0.24 -2.11 13.92
C THR A 16 0.84 -2.56 14.88
N GLY A 17 2.09 -2.59 14.41
CA GLY A 17 3.23 -2.96 15.23
C GLY A 17 3.60 -1.88 16.24
N ASP A 18 4.00 -2.31 17.43
CA ASP A 18 4.78 -1.51 18.36
C ASP A 18 6.28 -1.46 17.95
N ALA A 19 7.10 -0.84 18.78
CA ALA A 19 8.55 -0.72 18.55
C ALA A 19 9.27 -2.08 18.50
N ASP A 20 8.70 -3.12 19.14
CA ASP A 20 9.22 -4.48 19.13
C ASP A 20 8.66 -5.32 17.96
N GLY A 21 7.85 -4.70 17.08
CA GLY A 21 7.20 -5.37 15.97
C GLY A 21 6.09 -6.33 16.39
N LYS A 22 5.49 -6.14 17.56
CA LYS A 22 4.33 -6.90 18.06
C LYS A 22 3.05 -6.12 17.88
N CYS A 23 1.94 -6.82 17.67
CA CYS A 23 0.61 -6.25 17.45
C CYS A 23 -0.29 -6.65 18.62
N SER A 24 -0.02 -6.07 19.80
CA SER A 24 -0.76 -6.32 21.04
C SER A 24 -1.91 -5.33 21.26
N GLU A 25 -1.76 -4.11 20.75
CA GLU A 25 -2.76 -3.03 20.83
C GLU A 25 -2.80 -2.27 19.50
N ILE A 26 -3.96 -1.68 19.18
CA ILE A 26 -4.06 -0.76 18.04
C ILE A 26 -3.19 0.47 18.32
N LYS A 27 -2.16 0.68 17.50
CA LYS A 27 -1.29 1.86 17.61
C LYS A 27 -1.76 2.95 16.66
N GLU A 28 -2.27 4.06 17.20
CA GLU A 28 -2.67 5.27 16.45
C GLU A 28 -1.56 5.71 15.49
N THR A 29 -0.29 5.63 15.91
CA THR A 29 0.87 6.00 15.09
C THR A 29 1.01 5.15 13.84
N GLY A 30 0.73 3.84 13.91
CA GLY A 30 0.75 2.95 12.75
C GLY A 30 -0.37 3.26 11.75
N ILE A 31 -1.56 3.59 12.27
CA ILE A 31 -2.69 4.05 11.47
C ILE A 31 -2.38 5.37 10.76
N ILE A 32 -1.94 6.38 11.50
CA ILE A 32 -1.57 7.69 10.95
C ILE A 32 -0.44 7.56 9.93
N GLY A 33 0.53 6.68 10.18
CA GLY A 33 1.61 6.39 9.23
C GLY A 33 1.06 5.88 7.90
N SER A 34 0.12 4.94 7.92
CA SER A 34 -0.53 4.44 6.70
C SER A 34 -1.35 5.51 5.98
N MET A 35 -2.09 6.34 6.73
CA MET A 35 -2.85 7.46 6.19
C MET A 35 -1.92 8.48 5.51
N ARG A 36 -0.82 8.86 6.19
CA ARG A 36 0.18 9.78 5.64
C ARG A 36 0.74 9.25 4.33
N TRP A 37 1.13 7.98 4.32
CA TRP A 37 1.72 7.34 3.15
C TRP A 37 0.78 7.38 1.93
N TRP A 38 -0.51 7.10 2.12
CA TRP A 38 -1.51 7.21 1.05
C TRP A 38 -1.76 8.66 0.64
N TYR A 39 -1.77 9.60 1.58
CA TYR A 39 -1.89 11.03 1.24
C TYR A 39 -0.71 11.53 0.41
N GLU A 40 0.52 11.12 0.75
CA GLU A 40 1.69 11.43 -0.06
C GLU A 40 1.58 10.82 -1.46
N ALA A 41 1.03 9.61 -1.60
CA ALA A 41 0.77 9.01 -2.90
C ALA A 41 -0.24 9.80 -3.74
N ILE A 42 -1.30 10.33 -3.11
CA ILE A 42 -2.25 11.26 -3.77
C ILE A 42 -1.53 12.52 -4.24
N VAL A 43 -0.80 13.20 -3.34
CA VAL A 43 -0.08 14.44 -3.65
C VAL A 43 0.86 14.23 -4.85
N ARG A 44 1.64 13.14 -4.84
CA ARG A 44 2.56 12.81 -5.95
C ARG A 44 1.83 12.42 -7.23
N GLY A 45 0.71 11.70 -7.12
CA GLY A 45 -0.14 11.31 -8.26
C GLY A 45 -0.76 12.51 -8.97
N LEU A 46 -1.16 13.54 -8.22
CA LEU A 46 -1.66 14.82 -8.71
C LEU A 46 -0.54 15.76 -9.23
N GLY A 47 0.70 15.26 -9.33
CA GLY A 47 1.85 16.04 -9.83
C GLY A 47 2.49 16.98 -8.80
N GLY A 48 2.09 16.89 -7.52
CA GLY A 48 2.68 17.64 -6.42
C GLY A 48 3.94 17.00 -5.84
N TYR A 49 4.57 17.71 -4.90
CA TYR A 49 5.72 17.22 -4.15
C TYR A 49 5.31 16.81 -2.74
N ALA A 50 5.81 15.66 -2.28
CA ALA A 50 5.73 15.24 -0.90
C ALA A 50 7.10 14.69 -0.47
N CYS A 51 7.68 15.29 0.57
CA CYS A 51 9.01 14.94 1.06
C CYS A 51 9.07 13.49 1.58
N ASP A 52 10.28 12.94 1.68
CA ASP A 52 10.52 11.75 2.50
C ASP A 52 10.67 12.18 3.96
N PRO A 53 9.77 11.79 4.88
CA PRO A 53 9.87 12.17 6.28
C PRO A 53 11.07 11.52 7.02
N THR A 54 11.73 10.54 6.39
CA THR A 54 12.84 9.78 6.97
C THR A 54 14.21 10.21 6.47
N SER A 55 14.28 11.06 5.45
CA SER A 55 15.54 11.58 4.90
C SER A 55 16.03 12.83 5.64
N ASP A 56 17.28 13.23 5.35
CA ASP A 56 17.84 14.50 5.82
C ASP A 56 17.19 15.72 5.16
N ASP A 57 16.58 15.54 3.97
CA ASP A 57 15.86 16.58 3.21
C ASP A 57 14.37 16.69 3.60
N LYS A 58 13.98 16.13 4.77
CA LYS A 58 12.61 16.23 5.27
C LYS A 58 12.21 17.69 5.52
N CYS A 59 10.91 17.97 5.35
CA CYS A 59 10.36 19.27 5.64
C CYS A 59 10.48 19.62 7.14
N GLU A 60 10.82 20.87 7.41
CA GLU A 60 10.83 21.49 8.73
C GLU A 60 10.29 22.92 8.61
N LEU A 61 9.38 23.29 9.51
CA LEU A 61 8.88 24.66 9.59
C LEU A 61 9.72 25.45 10.59
N ASP A 62 10.52 26.40 10.09
CA ASP A 62 11.33 27.27 10.93
C ASP A 62 10.52 28.53 11.31
N ASP A 63 10.28 28.70 12.61
CA ASP A 63 9.50 29.83 13.14
C ASP A 63 10.09 31.20 12.78
N LYS A 64 11.41 31.33 12.68
CA LYS A 64 12.07 32.60 12.32
C LYS A 64 11.86 32.91 10.84
N LYS A 65 11.99 31.90 9.97
CA LYS A 65 11.69 32.05 8.54
C LYS A 65 10.21 32.39 8.33
N LEU A 66 9.31 31.68 9.03
CA LEU A 66 7.88 31.95 8.98
C LEU A 66 7.56 33.40 9.36
N LYS A 67 8.08 33.88 10.50
CA LYS A 67 7.88 35.29 10.93
C LYS A 67 8.38 36.28 9.89
N LYS A 68 9.57 36.05 9.31
CA LYS A 68 10.14 36.92 8.28
C LYS A 68 9.27 36.97 7.01
N SER A 69 8.72 35.83 6.56
CA SER A 69 7.80 35.80 5.43
C SER A 69 6.48 36.52 5.75
N LEU A 70 5.96 36.39 6.97
CA LEU A 70 4.75 37.13 7.38
C LEU A 70 5.01 38.65 7.46
N GLU A 71 6.16 39.07 7.97
CA GLU A 71 6.57 40.48 8.05
C GLU A 71 6.77 41.12 6.66
N SER A 72 7.08 40.32 5.63
CA SER A 72 7.15 40.79 4.24
C SER A 72 5.78 40.93 3.56
N GLY A 73 4.69 40.69 4.29
CA GLY A 73 3.31 40.80 3.80
C GLY A 73 2.77 39.53 3.16
N MET A 74 3.49 38.40 3.27
CA MET A 74 3.04 37.12 2.75
C MET A 74 1.88 36.55 3.58
N SER A 75 0.94 35.87 2.92
CA SER A 75 -0.10 35.15 3.66
C SER A 75 0.49 33.97 4.44
N VAL A 76 -0.18 33.55 5.52
CA VAL A 76 0.24 32.39 6.32
C VAL A 76 0.39 31.13 5.45
N GLN A 77 -0.58 30.90 4.56
CA GLN A 77 -0.57 29.74 3.68
C GLN A 77 0.62 29.76 2.72
N ASP A 78 0.91 30.92 2.15
CA ASP A 78 2.03 31.09 1.23
C ASP A 78 3.38 30.89 1.94
N ALA A 79 3.53 31.42 3.15
CA ALA A 79 4.74 31.26 3.96
C ALA A 79 4.97 29.81 4.41
N MET A 80 3.89 29.03 4.59
CA MET A 80 3.99 27.58 4.83
C MET A 80 4.40 26.82 3.57
N ASP A 81 3.84 27.16 2.40
CA ASP A 81 4.16 26.49 1.13
C ASP A 81 5.65 26.62 0.74
N GLU A 82 6.33 27.68 1.19
CA GLU A 82 7.77 27.86 0.96
C GLU A 82 8.64 26.87 1.76
N GLN A 83 8.09 26.25 2.80
CA GLN A 83 8.88 25.45 3.76
C GLN A 83 8.42 23.99 3.84
N ILE A 84 7.11 23.75 3.85
CA ILE A 84 6.55 22.43 4.14
C ILE A 84 5.56 21.97 3.06
N CYS A 85 5.72 20.71 2.63
CA CYS A 85 4.87 20.11 1.60
C CYS A 85 3.43 19.88 2.10
N PRO A 86 2.44 19.69 1.20
CA PRO A 86 1.04 19.47 1.58
C PRO A 86 0.83 18.33 2.59
N ALA A 87 1.59 17.23 2.46
CA ALA A 87 1.54 16.14 3.41
C ALA A 87 1.98 16.56 4.82
N CYS A 88 3.05 17.34 4.94
CA CYS A 88 3.51 17.88 6.23
C CYS A 88 2.53 18.91 6.80
N GLN A 89 1.86 19.71 5.96
CA GLN A 89 0.83 20.64 6.41
C GLN A 89 -0.33 19.93 7.10
N LEU A 90 -0.74 18.74 6.62
CA LEU A 90 -1.82 17.93 7.21
C LEU A 90 -1.35 17.04 8.38
N PHE A 91 -0.28 16.28 8.18
CA PHE A 91 0.18 15.23 9.10
C PHE A 91 1.22 15.70 10.13
N GLY A 92 1.76 16.91 9.97
CA GLY A 92 2.81 17.45 10.83
C GLY A 92 4.23 17.10 10.38
N CYS A 93 5.18 17.89 10.88
CA CYS A 93 6.62 17.72 10.76
C CYS A 93 7.33 18.46 11.90
N THR A 94 8.67 18.52 11.90
CA THR A 94 9.41 19.35 12.86
C THR A 94 8.95 20.81 12.75
N GLY A 95 8.62 21.44 13.88
CA GLY A 95 8.10 22.81 13.92
C GLY A 95 6.62 22.97 13.53
N TRP A 96 5.92 21.90 13.10
CA TRP A 96 4.52 21.97 12.72
C TRP A 96 3.69 20.79 13.24
N ARG A 97 2.68 21.08 14.05
CA ARG A 97 1.81 20.04 14.62
C ARG A 97 0.82 19.49 13.58
N ARG A 98 0.49 18.21 13.72
CA ARG A 98 -0.60 17.56 12.99
C ARG A 98 -1.94 18.28 13.22
N ARG A 99 -2.79 18.33 12.19
CA ARG A 99 -4.05 19.11 12.16
C ARG A 99 -5.29 18.32 12.59
N PHE A 100 -5.11 17.09 13.04
CA PHE A 100 -6.18 16.20 13.44
C PHE A 100 -5.73 15.22 14.53
N ARG A 101 -6.68 14.49 15.13
CA ARG A 101 -6.50 13.32 15.99
C ARG A 101 -7.39 12.18 15.52
N VAL A 102 -6.92 10.93 15.62
CA VAL A 102 -7.71 9.73 15.28
C VAL A 102 -7.71 8.83 16.51
N GLU A 103 -8.89 8.44 16.94
CA GLU A 103 -9.11 7.47 18.01
C GLU A 103 -9.96 6.34 17.43
N ILE A 104 -9.56 5.09 17.67
CA ILE A 104 -10.31 3.91 17.22
C ILE A 104 -10.76 3.16 18.46
N GLU A 105 -12.01 2.71 18.46
CA GLU A 105 -12.55 1.84 19.49
C GLU A 105 -11.65 0.61 19.67
N SER A 106 -11.30 0.32 20.92
CA SER A 106 -10.42 -0.79 21.26
C SER A 106 -11.18 -2.11 21.11
N VAL A 107 -10.51 -3.08 20.50
CA VAL A 107 -10.98 -4.47 20.43
C VAL A 107 -9.84 -5.42 20.75
N ASP A 108 -10.20 -6.62 21.20
CA ASP A 108 -9.25 -7.68 21.45
C ASP A 108 -8.56 -8.13 20.16
N ALA A 109 -7.27 -8.41 20.27
CA ALA A 109 -6.51 -8.97 19.16
C ALA A 109 -6.93 -10.42 18.89
N VAL A 110 -7.06 -10.77 17.62
CA VAL A 110 -7.34 -12.12 17.13
C VAL A 110 -6.05 -12.85 16.78
N GLU A 111 -6.02 -14.16 17.01
CA GLU A 111 -4.95 -15.04 16.55
C GLU A 111 -5.05 -15.29 15.04
N LEU A 112 -3.90 -15.33 14.37
CA LEU A 112 -3.84 -15.45 12.92
C LEU A 112 -3.48 -16.87 12.48
N ASN A 113 -4.48 -17.60 12.03
CA ASN A 113 -4.36 -18.96 11.47
C ASN A 113 -4.19 -18.93 9.94
N PHE A 114 -2.95 -18.79 9.48
CA PHE A 114 -2.65 -18.70 8.05
C PHE A 114 -2.86 -20.02 7.30
N VAL A 115 -3.55 -19.92 6.17
CA VAL A 115 -3.57 -20.97 5.16
C VAL A 115 -2.21 -20.98 4.48
N ASN A 116 -1.42 -22.05 4.66
CA ASN A 116 -0.02 -22.05 4.27
C ASN A 116 0.33 -22.95 3.07
N LYS A 117 -0.65 -23.70 2.54
CA LYS A 117 -0.47 -24.56 1.37
C LYS A 117 -1.25 -24.03 0.18
N LEU A 118 -0.67 -24.14 -1.01
CA LEU A 118 -1.38 -23.93 -2.27
C LEU A 118 -0.68 -24.75 -3.35
N SER A 119 -1.37 -25.74 -3.90
CA SER A 119 -0.78 -26.68 -4.87
C SER A 119 0.52 -27.33 -4.31
N ASP A 120 1.65 -27.21 -5.01
CA ASP A 120 2.97 -27.71 -4.63
C ASP A 120 3.76 -26.79 -3.67
N ILE A 121 3.14 -25.73 -3.13
CA ILE A 121 3.83 -24.70 -2.35
C ILE A 121 3.42 -24.76 -0.88
N ASN A 122 4.41 -24.56 0.00
CA ASN A 122 4.23 -24.34 1.43
C ASN A 122 4.90 -23.03 1.87
N ALA A 123 4.10 -22.07 2.32
CA ALA A 123 4.52 -20.74 2.76
C ALA A 123 4.80 -20.63 4.27
N GLY A 124 4.64 -21.70 5.04
CA GLY A 124 4.69 -21.67 6.51
C GLY A 124 6.01 -21.12 7.07
N TRP A 125 7.14 -21.49 6.47
CA TRP A 125 8.45 -20.96 6.87
C TRP A 125 8.55 -19.44 6.63
N TRP A 126 7.97 -18.93 5.52
CA TRP A 126 8.03 -17.52 5.15
C TRP A 126 7.09 -16.66 6.01
N ILE A 127 5.92 -17.20 6.36
CA ILE A 127 4.98 -16.59 7.31
C ILE A 127 5.69 -16.42 8.67
N ARG A 128 6.27 -17.49 9.22
CA ARG A 128 7.00 -17.44 10.50
C ARG A 128 8.16 -16.45 10.49
N LYS A 129 8.92 -16.39 9.38
CA LYS A 129 10.02 -15.41 9.21
C LYS A 129 9.52 -13.96 9.15
N THR A 130 8.30 -13.73 8.66
CA THR A 130 7.79 -12.36 8.41
C THR A 130 6.98 -11.77 9.58
N LEU A 131 6.31 -12.62 10.36
CA LEU A 131 5.37 -12.20 11.40
C LEU A 131 5.73 -12.71 12.82
N ASN A 132 6.84 -13.42 12.98
CA ASN A 132 7.22 -14.14 14.20
C ASN A 132 6.27 -15.31 14.54
N ALA A 133 6.52 -15.99 15.65
CA ALA A 133 5.61 -17.00 16.18
C ALA A 133 4.35 -16.34 16.75
N ASP A 134 3.19 -16.97 16.52
CA ASP A 134 1.87 -16.58 17.05
C ASP A 134 1.45 -15.13 16.75
N PRO A 135 1.42 -14.75 15.46
CA PRO A 135 1.09 -13.39 15.09
C PRO A 135 -0.37 -13.05 15.42
N LYS A 136 -0.58 -11.84 15.91
CA LYS A 136 -1.88 -11.27 16.22
C LYS A 136 -2.19 -10.07 15.35
N ALA A 137 -3.47 -9.76 15.19
CA ALA A 137 -3.97 -8.55 14.55
C ALA A 137 -5.36 -8.20 15.10
N PHE A 138 -5.94 -7.11 14.64
CA PHE A 138 -7.27 -6.66 15.05
C PHE A 138 -8.30 -6.92 13.97
N TYR A 139 -9.46 -7.44 14.35
CA TYR A 139 -10.57 -7.65 13.44
C TYR A 139 -11.88 -7.24 14.10
N PHE A 140 -12.58 -6.30 13.49
CA PHE A 140 -13.93 -5.90 13.84
C PHE A 140 -14.90 -6.83 13.10
N SER A 141 -15.53 -7.76 13.84
CA SER A 141 -16.56 -8.65 13.28
C SER A 141 -17.84 -7.90 12.87
N ASN A 142 -18.10 -6.76 13.50
CA ASN A 142 -19.12 -5.79 13.14
C ASN A 142 -18.45 -4.44 12.80
N THR A 143 -19.21 -3.35 12.88
CA THR A 143 -18.63 -2.01 12.86
C THR A 143 -18.04 -1.65 14.22
N ALA A 144 -16.96 -0.88 14.19
CA ALA A 144 -16.37 -0.18 15.33
C ALA A 144 -16.46 1.33 15.09
N LYS A 145 -16.17 2.14 16.12
CA LYS A 145 -16.14 3.61 15.98
C LYS A 145 -14.73 4.11 15.71
N LEU A 146 -14.59 4.93 14.66
CA LEU A 146 -13.43 5.79 14.43
C LEU A 146 -13.83 7.23 14.72
N LYS A 147 -13.20 7.83 15.73
CA LYS A 147 -13.39 9.23 16.11
C LYS A 147 -12.27 10.08 15.53
N LEU A 148 -12.63 10.99 14.64
CA LEU A 148 -11.78 11.99 14.03
C LEU A 148 -12.01 13.34 14.72
N ILE A 149 -10.96 13.99 15.18
CA ILE A 149 -11.01 15.36 15.70
C ILE A 149 -10.12 16.21 14.81
N SER A 150 -10.69 16.94 13.84
CA SER A 150 -9.95 17.82 12.95
C SER A 150 -9.92 19.26 13.46
N GLU A 151 -9.05 20.10 12.91
CA GLU A 151 -9.03 21.53 13.27
C GLU A 151 -10.28 22.26 12.78
N ASP A 152 -10.67 22.00 11.53
CA ASP A 152 -11.80 22.60 10.80
C ASP A 152 -12.44 21.58 9.81
N LYS A 153 -13.45 22.04 9.06
CA LYS A 153 -14.22 21.25 8.09
C LYS A 153 -13.44 20.90 6.81
N GLU A 154 -12.48 21.73 6.42
CA GLU A 154 -11.63 21.46 5.27
C GLU A 154 -10.67 20.31 5.57
N ILE A 155 -9.98 20.35 6.71
CA ILE A 155 -9.11 19.27 7.18
C ILE A 155 -9.90 17.98 7.38
N GLU A 156 -11.12 18.09 7.92
CA GLU A 156 -12.02 16.96 8.02
C GLU A 156 -12.27 16.30 6.66
N ASN A 157 -12.71 17.08 5.67
CA ASN A 157 -13.02 16.58 4.33
C ASN A 157 -11.79 15.95 3.66
N LYS A 158 -10.60 16.55 3.78
CA LYS A 158 -9.34 15.96 3.26
C LYS A 158 -9.09 14.56 3.81
N ILE A 159 -9.33 14.36 5.10
CA ILE A 159 -9.14 13.07 5.76
C ILE A 159 -10.21 12.07 5.32
N LEU A 160 -11.47 12.48 5.21
CA LEU A 160 -12.55 11.59 4.76
C LEU A 160 -12.34 11.13 3.31
N VAL A 161 -11.91 12.02 2.41
CA VAL A 161 -11.53 11.66 1.03
C VAL A 161 -10.36 10.67 1.01
N LEU A 162 -9.35 10.90 1.84
CA LEU A 162 -8.23 9.98 1.99
C LEU A 162 -8.69 8.60 2.49
N LEU A 163 -9.57 8.53 3.48
CA LEU A 163 -10.11 7.26 3.98
C LEU A 163 -10.90 6.53 2.89
N LYS A 164 -11.68 7.24 2.07
CA LYS A 164 -12.39 6.63 0.95
C LYS A 164 -11.43 6.04 -0.10
N LEU A 165 -10.33 6.73 -0.41
CA LEU A 165 -9.31 6.17 -1.29
C LEU A 165 -8.65 4.92 -0.67
N ILE A 166 -8.34 4.97 0.63
CA ILE A 166 -7.77 3.83 1.36
C ILE A 166 -8.70 2.62 1.32
N GLU A 167 -10.00 2.80 1.47
CA GLU A 167 -10.99 1.73 1.33
C GLU A 167 -10.91 1.05 -0.04
N ASP A 168 -10.80 1.83 -1.11
CA ASP A 168 -10.85 1.30 -2.48
C ASP A 168 -9.54 0.60 -2.90
N ILE A 169 -8.42 1.31 -2.84
CA ILE A 169 -7.12 0.82 -3.34
C ILE A 169 -6.11 0.58 -2.22
N GLY A 170 -6.27 1.24 -1.09
CA GLY A 170 -5.29 1.25 -0.02
C GLY A 170 -5.52 0.26 1.11
N SER A 171 -4.71 0.39 2.16
CA SER A 171 -4.81 -0.42 3.36
C SER A 171 -4.61 0.45 4.59
N PHE A 172 -5.39 0.17 5.62
CA PHE A 172 -5.40 0.90 6.88
C PHE A 172 -4.56 0.14 7.92
N GLY A 173 -3.48 0.78 8.38
CA GLY A 173 -2.45 0.14 9.19
C GLY A 173 -1.26 -0.36 8.37
N ALA A 174 -0.45 -1.25 8.95
CA ALA A 174 0.81 -1.70 8.40
C ALA A 174 0.72 -3.12 7.82
N LYS A 175 1.79 -3.53 7.13
CA LYS A 175 1.91 -4.84 6.46
C LYS A 175 0.86 -5.09 5.36
N ALA A 176 0.40 -4.04 4.67
CA ALA A 176 -0.50 -4.14 3.50
C ALA A 176 -0.04 -5.16 2.45
N GLN A 177 1.28 -5.23 2.21
CA GLN A 177 1.91 -6.20 1.31
C GLN A 177 1.68 -7.67 1.69
N ASN A 178 1.17 -7.94 2.89
CA ASN A 178 0.87 -9.26 3.40
C ASN A 178 -0.64 -9.54 3.48
N GLY A 179 -1.47 -8.58 3.08
CA GLY A 179 -2.91 -8.71 2.91
C GLY A 179 -3.77 -8.15 4.04
N PHE A 180 -3.17 -7.40 4.97
CA PHE A 180 -3.83 -6.74 6.09
C PHE A 180 -4.43 -5.38 5.72
N GLY A 181 -5.42 -4.94 6.51
CA GLY A 181 -5.87 -3.56 6.54
C GLY A 181 -6.94 -3.16 5.53
N LEU A 182 -7.59 -4.11 4.83
CA LEU A 182 -8.75 -3.75 4.01
C LEU A 182 -9.91 -3.40 4.92
N THR A 183 -10.46 -2.22 4.70
CA THR A 183 -11.38 -1.56 5.63
C THR A 183 -12.44 -0.80 4.86
N GLU A 184 -13.68 -0.86 5.32
CA GLU A 184 -14.80 -0.04 4.85
C GLU A 184 -15.09 1.08 5.84
N PHE A 185 -15.38 2.28 5.33
CA PHE A 185 -15.80 3.42 6.14
C PHE A 185 -17.21 3.84 5.73
N ILE A 186 -18.08 4.03 6.71
CA ILE A 186 -19.44 4.52 6.48
C ILE A 186 -19.42 6.04 6.65
N PHE A 187 -19.73 6.74 5.56
CA PHE A 187 -19.78 8.21 5.52
C PHE A 187 -21.23 8.68 5.59
N ASP A 188 -21.48 9.76 6.34
CA ASP A 188 -22.79 10.34 6.58
C ASP A 188 -23.10 11.56 5.71
N ARG A 189 -22.23 11.83 4.72
CA ARG A 189 -22.26 13.05 3.90
C ARG A 189 -21.55 12.86 2.56
N GLU A 190 -21.82 13.78 1.65
CA GLU A 190 -21.05 13.94 0.43
C GLU A 190 -19.65 14.51 0.70
N LEU A 191 -18.66 14.00 -0.03
CA LEU A 191 -17.27 14.38 0.08
C LEU A 191 -16.80 15.00 -1.23
N THR A 192 -15.87 15.95 -1.15
CA THR A 192 -15.30 16.60 -2.35
C THR A 192 -13.80 16.47 -2.41
N LYS A 193 -13.29 15.91 -3.51
CA LYS A 193 -11.85 15.77 -3.77
C LYS A 193 -11.19 17.03 -4.32
N GLN A 194 -11.98 18.02 -4.77
CA GLN A 194 -11.47 19.25 -5.42
C GLN A 194 -10.45 19.98 -4.54
N ILE A 195 -10.66 19.95 -3.22
CA ILE A 195 -9.79 20.62 -2.25
C ILE A 195 -8.35 20.08 -2.24
N LEU A 196 -8.17 18.78 -2.53
CA LEU A 196 -6.85 18.16 -2.62
C LEU A 196 -6.14 18.61 -3.91
N HIS A 197 -6.89 18.65 -5.01
CA HIS A 197 -6.38 19.11 -6.29
C HIS A 197 -5.92 20.57 -6.22
N ASP A 198 -6.77 21.45 -5.67
CA ASP A 198 -6.46 22.88 -5.56
C ASP A 198 -5.24 23.15 -4.67
N GLU A 199 -5.11 22.43 -3.55
CA GLU A 199 -3.94 22.50 -2.67
C GLU A 199 -2.66 22.10 -3.41
N VAL A 200 -2.68 20.97 -4.13
CA VAL A 200 -1.51 20.47 -4.86
C VAL A 200 -1.12 21.42 -5.98
N VAL A 201 -2.08 21.92 -6.76
CA VAL A 201 -1.82 22.87 -7.85
C VAL A 201 -1.24 24.17 -7.31
N ARG A 202 -1.80 24.70 -6.22
CA ARG A 202 -1.30 25.91 -5.56
C ARG A 202 0.14 25.73 -5.09
N TYR A 203 0.42 24.64 -4.37
CA TYR A 203 1.75 24.35 -3.86
C TYR A 203 2.78 24.23 -4.99
N ASN A 204 2.44 23.50 -6.06
CA ASN A 204 3.33 23.25 -7.18
C ASN A 204 3.68 24.53 -7.96
N LYS A 205 2.71 25.44 -8.16
CA LYS A 205 2.95 26.75 -8.80
C LYS A 205 4.02 27.57 -8.09
N LYS A 206 4.14 27.43 -6.77
CA LYS A 206 5.14 28.13 -5.94
C LYS A 206 6.47 27.39 -5.82
N ASN A 207 6.46 26.08 -6.05
CA ASN A 207 7.60 25.21 -5.86
C ASN A 207 7.97 24.44 -7.16
N PRO A 208 8.15 25.13 -8.32
CA PRO A 208 8.35 24.46 -9.61
C PRO A 208 9.64 23.63 -9.69
N ASN A 209 10.59 23.86 -8.79
CA ASN A 209 11.87 23.16 -8.73
C ASN A 209 11.84 21.90 -7.85
N LYS A 210 10.76 21.66 -7.10
CA LYS A 210 10.61 20.46 -6.28
C LYS A 210 10.20 19.29 -7.17
N SER A 211 10.88 18.16 -7.02
CA SER A 211 10.58 16.93 -7.76
C SER A 211 10.61 15.73 -6.81
N ASN A 212 9.88 14.67 -7.18
CA ASN A 212 9.90 13.42 -6.43
C ASN A 212 10.81 12.42 -7.14
N PRO A 213 11.62 11.63 -6.40
CA PRO A 213 12.27 10.44 -6.92
C PRO A 213 11.28 9.48 -7.58
N SER A 214 11.71 8.78 -8.64
CA SER A 214 10.85 7.87 -9.40
C SER A 214 10.36 6.67 -8.58
N GLU A 215 11.12 6.25 -7.56
CA GLU A 215 10.76 5.17 -6.66
C GLU A 215 9.67 5.54 -5.64
N PHE A 216 9.39 6.84 -5.45
CA PHE A 216 8.37 7.25 -4.49
C PHE A 216 6.98 6.83 -4.98
N ARG A 217 6.19 6.35 -4.03
CA ARG A 217 4.83 5.88 -4.29
C ARG A 217 3.98 7.07 -4.72
N ALA A 218 3.52 7.05 -5.96
CA ALA A 218 2.66 8.03 -6.59
C ALA A 218 1.44 7.32 -7.15
N LEU A 219 0.24 7.89 -6.96
CA LEU A 219 -1.03 7.22 -7.25
C LEU A 219 -1.17 6.78 -8.72
N ASN A 220 -0.58 7.53 -9.65
CA ASN A 220 -0.54 7.21 -11.08
C ASN A 220 0.29 5.96 -11.46
N ASN A 221 1.04 5.40 -10.52
CA ASN A 221 1.80 4.16 -10.71
C ASN A 221 1.15 2.96 -10.01
N PHE A 222 -0.05 3.12 -9.45
CA PHE A 222 -0.81 2.02 -8.87
C PHE A 222 -1.81 1.44 -9.86
N TYR A 223 -1.98 0.13 -9.79
CA TYR A 223 -2.94 -0.64 -10.56
C TYR A 223 -3.64 -1.63 -9.64
N LYS A 224 -4.95 -1.76 -9.76
CA LYS A 224 -5.80 -2.61 -8.93
C LYS A 224 -6.64 -3.52 -9.82
N PHE A 225 -6.80 -4.77 -9.42
CA PHE A 225 -7.91 -5.58 -9.92
C PHE A 225 -8.47 -6.46 -8.81
N MET A 226 -9.74 -6.81 -8.96
CA MET A 226 -10.48 -7.65 -8.02
C MET A 226 -10.53 -9.09 -8.53
N VAL A 227 -10.49 -10.06 -7.63
CA VAL A 227 -10.69 -11.47 -7.94
C VAL A 227 -11.85 -11.97 -7.11
N ARG A 228 -12.97 -12.24 -7.77
CA ARG A 228 -14.17 -12.82 -7.18
C ARG A 228 -14.02 -14.33 -7.11
N ILE A 229 -14.44 -14.93 -5.99
CA ILE A 229 -14.46 -16.38 -5.81
C ILE A 229 -15.86 -16.90 -6.19
N GLU A 230 -15.93 -17.68 -7.25
CA GLU A 230 -17.18 -18.29 -7.74
C GLU A 230 -17.49 -19.61 -7.00
N SER A 231 -16.46 -20.32 -6.54
CA SER A 231 -16.61 -21.56 -5.75
C SER A 231 -15.62 -21.59 -4.60
N ILE A 232 -16.12 -21.32 -3.39
CA ILE A 232 -15.28 -21.40 -2.18
C ILE A 232 -14.78 -22.82 -1.94
N ASP A 233 -15.62 -23.84 -2.18
CA ASP A 233 -15.25 -25.24 -2.02
C ASP A 233 -14.20 -25.68 -3.06
N GLY A 234 -14.38 -25.26 -4.32
CA GLY A 234 -13.41 -25.52 -5.39
C GLY A 234 -12.05 -24.90 -5.08
N MET A 235 -12.06 -23.68 -4.55
CA MET A 235 -10.86 -22.98 -4.11
C MET A 235 -10.20 -23.66 -2.91
N MET A 236 -10.94 -24.00 -1.85
CA MET A 236 -10.39 -24.59 -0.62
C MET A 236 -9.73 -25.95 -0.87
N LYS A 237 -10.22 -26.74 -1.83
CA LYS A 237 -9.54 -27.97 -2.28
C LYS A 237 -8.11 -27.71 -2.75
N ARG A 238 -7.83 -26.55 -3.36
CA ARG A 238 -6.50 -26.17 -3.86
C ARG A 238 -5.56 -25.70 -2.75
N PHE A 239 -6.11 -25.17 -1.66
CA PHE A 239 -5.37 -24.79 -0.45
C PHE A 239 -5.14 -25.96 0.51
N GLY A 240 -5.72 -27.14 0.24
CA GLY A 240 -5.45 -28.38 0.98
C GLY A 240 -5.98 -28.37 2.42
N GLU A 241 -6.94 -27.50 2.74
CA GLU A 241 -7.48 -27.33 4.10
C GLU A 241 -9.01 -27.45 4.16
N ASN A 242 -9.48 -28.08 5.24
CA ASN A 242 -10.88 -28.02 5.68
C ASN A 242 -11.04 -26.85 6.69
N GLN A 243 -10.76 -25.61 6.28
CA GLN A 243 -11.13 -24.47 7.12
C GLN A 243 -12.64 -24.26 7.06
N LYS A 244 -13.26 -23.95 8.20
CA LYS A 244 -14.65 -23.49 8.20
C LYS A 244 -14.70 -22.12 7.52
N SER A 245 -15.74 -21.90 6.72
CA SER A 245 -16.06 -20.58 6.17
C SER A 245 -16.13 -19.55 7.30
N GLN A 246 -15.35 -18.48 7.15
CA GLN A 246 -15.29 -17.29 8.01
C GLN A 246 -15.48 -16.05 7.12
N ASP A 247 -15.62 -14.87 7.73
CA ASP A 247 -15.72 -13.62 6.99
C ASP A 247 -14.42 -13.25 6.26
N TYR A 248 -13.29 -13.83 6.65
CA TYR A 248 -12.03 -13.76 5.92
C TYR A 248 -11.22 -15.06 6.02
N LEU A 249 -10.27 -15.25 5.09
CA LEU A 249 -9.34 -16.37 5.06
C LEU A 249 -7.93 -15.84 4.82
N LEU A 250 -6.99 -16.21 5.69
CA LEU A 250 -5.61 -15.69 5.69
C LEU A 250 -4.73 -16.31 4.58
N THR A 251 -5.10 -16.08 3.32
CA THR A 251 -4.51 -16.70 2.12
C THR A 251 -3.53 -15.80 1.36
N GLY A 252 -3.65 -14.48 1.49
CA GLY A 252 -2.83 -13.49 0.77
C GLY A 252 -1.32 -13.74 0.80
N PHE A 253 -0.77 -14.17 1.94
CA PHE A 253 0.64 -14.58 2.04
C PHE A 253 1.01 -15.72 1.09
N THR A 254 0.18 -16.76 1.06
CA THR A 254 0.41 -17.98 0.29
C THR A 254 0.23 -17.73 -1.20
N LEU A 255 -0.79 -16.95 -1.58
CA LEU A 255 -0.98 -16.49 -2.96
C LEU A 255 0.21 -15.65 -3.44
N LYS A 256 0.66 -14.69 -2.63
CA LYS A 256 1.85 -13.89 -2.95
C LYS A 256 3.11 -14.75 -3.09
N TYR A 257 3.29 -15.73 -2.19
CA TYR A 257 4.44 -16.63 -2.25
C TYR A 257 4.41 -17.51 -3.50
N PHE A 258 3.22 -17.96 -3.89
CA PHE A 258 3.00 -18.69 -5.12
C PHE A 258 3.43 -17.89 -6.34
N LEU A 259 2.93 -16.66 -6.49
CA LEU A 259 3.31 -15.77 -7.59
C LEU A 259 4.83 -15.56 -7.66
N ARG A 260 5.43 -15.30 -6.50
CA ARG A 260 6.89 -15.14 -6.37
C ARG A 260 7.65 -16.39 -6.83
N LYS A 261 7.24 -17.59 -6.41
CA LYS A 261 7.92 -18.84 -6.78
C LYS A 261 7.82 -19.09 -8.27
N ARG A 262 6.63 -18.93 -8.86
CA ARG A 262 6.39 -19.13 -10.29
C ARG A 262 7.21 -18.19 -11.16
N ILE A 263 7.27 -16.90 -10.82
CA ILE A 263 8.08 -15.96 -11.61
C ILE A 263 9.58 -16.25 -11.49
N LYS A 264 10.07 -16.74 -10.34
CA LYS A 264 11.48 -17.19 -10.21
C LYS A 264 11.84 -18.36 -11.14
N GLU A 265 10.85 -19.16 -11.54
CA GLU A 265 11.00 -20.34 -12.40
C GLU A 265 11.00 -19.99 -13.89
N PHE A 266 10.64 -18.75 -14.26
CA PHE A 266 10.62 -18.32 -15.66
C PHE A 266 11.99 -18.42 -16.31
N ASP A 267 11.97 -18.84 -17.58
CA ASP A 267 13.11 -18.78 -18.49
C ASP A 267 13.32 -17.36 -19.03
N ASP A 268 14.39 -17.19 -19.81
CA ASP A 268 14.79 -15.92 -20.39
C ASP A 268 13.73 -15.36 -21.38
N ASN A 269 13.08 -16.24 -22.13
CA ASN A 269 12.04 -15.86 -23.09
C ASN A 269 10.83 -15.27 -22.35
N LYS A 270 10.36 -15.91 -21.29
CA LYS A 270 9.21 -15.41 -20.54
C LYS A 270 9.56 -14.16 -19.76
N ILE A 271 10.69 -14.12 -19.06
CA ILE A 271 11.03 -12.95 -18.22
C ILE A 271 11.38 -11.70 -19.04
N SER A 272 11.91 -11.84 -20.25
CA SER A 272 12.20 -10.69 -21.12
C SER A 272 10.93 -9.95 -21.57
N THR A 273 9.76 -10.58 -21.52
CA THR A 273 8.47 -9.89 -21.74
C THR A 273 8.06 -8.98 -20.58
N LEU A 274 8.50 -9.29 -19.34
CA LEU A 274 8.18 -8.48 -18.15
C LEU A 274 9.20 -7.37 -17.91
N VAL A 275 10.45 -7.54 -18.34
CA VAL A 275 11.57 -6.66 -18.00
C VAL A 275 12.14 -6.03 -19.26
N LEU A 276 11.82 -4.75 -19.49
CA LEU A 276 12.17 -4.01 -20.70
C LEU A 276 13.69 -3.87 -20.90
N ASN A 277 14.46 -3.81 -19.81
CA ASN A 277 15.92 -3.75 -19.85
C ASN A 277 16.59 -5.09 -19.50
N PHE A 278 15.95 -6.21 -19.90
CA PHE A 278 16.42 -7.56 -19.61
C PHE A 278 17.88 -7.82 -20.00
N GLU A 279 18.29 -7.48 -21.23
CA GLU A 279 19.65 -7.74 -21.74
C GLU A 279 20.73 -6.95 -20.97
N GLU A 280 20.40 -5.74 -20.50
CA GLU A 280 21.30 -4.94 -19.67
C GLU A 280 21.57 -5.67 -18.33
N ILE A 281 20.50 -6.10 -17.65
CA ILE A 281 20.61 -6.79 -16.36
C ILE A 281 21.31 -8.14 -16.53
N LYS A 282 20.98 -8.89 -17.59
CA LYS A 282 21.62 -10.17 -17.92
C LYS A 282 23.13 -10.01 -18.14
N THR A 283 23.54 -8.96 -18.84
CA THR A 283 24.95 -8.63 -19.04
C THR A 283 25.65 -8.31 -17.72
N ARG A 284 25.03 -7.52 -16.83
CA ARG A 284 25.59 -7.21 -15.49
C ARG A 284 25.78 -8.47 -14.64
N ILE A 285 24.81 -9.40 -14.65
CA ILE A 285 24.92 -10.70 -13.97
C ILE A 285 26.11 -11.49 -14.52
N LYS A 286 26.24 -11.60 -15.85
CA LYS A 286 27.34 -12.32 -16.50
C LYS A 286 28.70 -11.75 -16.13
N ASN A 287 28.81 -10.42 -16.09
CA ASN A 287 30.04 -9.71 -15.78
C ASN A 287 30.36 -9.68 -14.27
N LYS A 288 29.44 -10.14 -13.41
CA LYS A 288 29.54 -10.08 -11.95
C LYS A 288 29.79 -8.67 -11.39
N THR A 289 29.35 -7.65 -12.12
CA THR A 289 29.59 -6.24 -11.78
C THR A 289 28.25 -5.51 -11.69
N PRO A 290 27.79 -5.11 -10.48
CA PRO A 290 28.33 -5.37 -9.13
C PRO A 290 27.91 -6.73 -8.52
N ILE A 291 27.22 -7.57 -9.29
CA ILE A 291 26.33 -8.60 -8.74
C ILE A 291 27.02 -9.96 -8.62
N LYS A 292 27.41 -10.35 -7.40
CA LYS A 292 27.81 -11.75 -7.09
C LYS A 292 26.66 -12.63 -6.61
N LYS A 293 25.56 -12.05 -6.11
CA LYS A 293 24.50 -12.79 -5.40
C LYS A 293 23.33 -13.29 -6.24
N TYR A 294 23.17 -12.80 -7.48
CA TYR A 294 22.11 -13.25 -8.38
C TYR A 294 22.68 -13.99 -9.59
N ASN A 295 21.95 -15.00 -10.03
CA ASN A 295 22.32 -15.81 -11.20
C ASN A 295 21.25 -15.83 -12.30
N LYS A 296 20.11 -15.17 -12.10
CA LYS A 296 18.99 -15.08 -13.05
C LYS A 296 18.25 -13.76 -12.89
N VAL A 297 17.80 -13.16 -14.01
CA VAL A 297 16.97 -11.94 -14.01
C VAL A 297 15.61 -12.22 -13.36
N SER A 298 15.03 -13.40 -13.59
CA SER A 298 13.75 -13.81 -12.99
C SER A 298 13.75 -13.79 -11.46
N LYS A 299 14.88 -14.14 -10.82
CA LYS A 299 15.03 -14.04 -9.36
C LYS A 299 15.08 -12.61 -8.86
N ILE A 300 15.65 -11.69 -9.64
CA ILE A 300 15.71 -10.27 -9.32
C ILE A 300 14.29 -9.71 -9.43
N ALA A 301 13.66 -9.85 -10.60
CA ALA A 301 12.30 -9.40 -10.87
C ALA A 301 11.29 -9.91 -9.83
N ALA A 302 11.29 -11.21 -9.52
CA ALA A 302 10.37 -11.77 -8.51
C ALA A 302 10.61 -11.22 -7.10
N ARG A 303 11.86 -10.92 -6.73
CA ARG A 303 12.16 -10.32 -5.42
C ARG A 303 11.79 -8.84 -5.37
N THR A 304 11.98 -8.13 -6.47
CA THR A 304 11.53 -6.75 -6.59
C THR A 304 10.01 -6.66 -6.49
N LEU A 305 9.28 -7.51 -7.20
CA LEU A 305 7.81 -7.50 -7.20
C LEU A 305 7.20 -7.98 -5.88
N PHE A 306 7.72 -9.06 -5.28
CA PHE A 306 7.06 -9.76 -4.17
C PHE A 306 7.82 -9.72 -2.83
N GLY A 307 8.92 -8.97 -2.76
CA GLY A 307 9.76 -8.85 -1.57
C GLY A 307 10.95 -9.84 -1.55
N SER A 308 11.95 -9.47 -0.75
CA SER A 308 13.16 -10.27 -0.53
C SER A 308 13.01 -11.23 0.67
N ASP A 309 13.83 -12.27 0.68
CA ASP A 309 13.98 -13.25 1.76
C ASP A 309 15.37 -13.22 2.39
N PHE A 310 16.15 -12.18 2.09
CA PHE A 310 17.50 -12.02 2.62
C PHE A 310 17.49 -11.86 4.15
N GLU A 311 18.49 -12.43 4.79
CA GLU A 311 18.65 -12.38 6.25
C GLU A 311 19.24 -11.05 6.72
N ASP A 312 20.01 -10.39 5.87
CA ASP A 312 20.55 -9.06 6.12
C ASP A 312 19.43 -8.02 6.15
N GLU A 313 19.32 -7.30 7.25
CA GLU A 313 18.31 -6.26 7.45
C GLU A 313 18.45 -5.13 6.43
N ASN A 314 19.67 -4.82 6.00
CA ASN A 314 19.95 -3.82 4.97
C ASN A 314 19.53 -4.28 3.56
N SER A 315 19.16 -5.55 3.41
CA SER A 315 18.68 -6.15 2.17
C SER A 315 17.16 -6.44 2.17
N LYS A 316 16.44 -6.00 3.21
CA LYS A 316 14.97 -6.14 3.30
C LYS A 316 14.31 -5.25 2.25
N TRP A 317 13.48 -5.85 1.40
CA TRP A 317 12.78 -5.15 0.33
C TRP A 317 11.27 -5.32 0.45
N ALA A 318 10.56 -4.20 0.42
CA ALA A 318 9.10 -4.18 0.45
C ALA A 318 8.51 -4.63 -0.89
N SER A 319 7.44 -5.42 -0.83
CA SER A 319 6.72 -5.86 -2.03
C SER A 319 6.17 -4.68 -2.81
N LEU A 320 6.24 -4.75 -4.13
CA LEU A 320 5.52 -3.85 -5.04
C LEU A 320 4.11 -4.37 -5.35
N VAL A 321 3.91 -5.68 -5.23
CA VAL A 321 2.61 -6.34 -5.41
C VAL A 321 2.05 -6.73 -4.05
N GLU A 322 0.83 -6.29 -3.79
CA GLU A 322 0.08 -6.55 -2.57
C GLU A 322 -1.08 -7.47 -2.94
N VAL A 323 -1.23 -8.56 -2.20
CA VAL A 323 -2.33 -9.52 -2.37
C VAL A 323 -3.08 -9.57 -1.05
N SER A 324 -4.35 -9.16 -1.05
CA SER A 324 -5.16 -9.19 0.15
C SER A 324 -5.41 -10.62 0.61
N HIS A 325 -5.75 -10.78 1.89
CA HIS A 325 -6.48 -11.97 2.31
C HIS A 325 -7.82 -12.05 1.58
N ILE A 326 -8.36 -13.26 1.45
CA ILE A 326 -9.72 -13.42 0.94
C ILE A 326 -10.67 -12.92 2.03
N TYR A 327 -11.67 -12.17 1.63
CA TYR A 327 -12.68 -11.62 2.51
C TYR A 327 -14.06 -11.71 1.87
N LYS A 328 -15.08 -11.65 2.71
CA LYS A 328 -16.47 -11.66 2.31
C LYS A 328 -17.03 -10.23 2.36
N LYS A 329 -17.61 -9.79 1.24
CA LYS A 329 -18.32 -8.52 1.12
C LYS A 329 -19.62 -8.77 0.36
N ASP A 330 -20.73 -8.29 0.90
CA ASP A 330 -22.07 -8.43 0.31
C ASP A 330 -22.41 -9.88 -0.09
N GLY A 331 -22.04 -10.83 0.77
CA GLY A 331 -22.26 -12.27 0.54
C GLY A 331 -21.25 -12.93 -0.38
N VAL A 332 -20.38 -12.19 -1.05
CA VAL A 332 -19.43 -12.68 -2.07
C VAL A 332 -18.01 -12.72 -1.49
N TYR A 333 -17.33 -13.85 -1.69
CA TYR A 333 -15.91 -13.97 -1.38
C TYR A 333 -15.06 -13.35 -2.50
N GLN A 334 -14.04 -12.60 -2.12
CA GLN A 334 -13.11 -11.98 -3.06
C GLN A 334 -11.77 -11.66 -2.41
N PHE A 335 -10.79 -11.33 -3.24
CA PHE A 335 -9.55 -10.70 -2.80
C PHE A 335 -9.13 -9.63 -3.81
N ARG A 336 -8.26 -8.71 -3.38
CA ARG A 336 -7.75 -7.60 -4.17
C ARG A 336 -6.27 -7.79 -4.43
N VAL A 337 -5.84 -7.49 -5.65
CA VAL A 337 -4.43 -7.36 -6.01
C VAL A 337 -4.15 -5.90 -6.33
N VAL A 338 -3.10 -5.34 -5.71
CA VAL A 338 -2.64 -3.98 -5.96
C VAL A 338 -1.17 -4.03 -6.36
N CYS A 339 -0.84 -3.44 -7.50
CA CYS A 339 0.52 -3.38 -8.04
C CYS A 339 0.98 -1.93 -8.05
N PHE A 340 2.08 -1.62 -7.38
CA PHE A 340 2.82 -0.38 -7.55
C PHE A 340 3.97 -0.60 -8.56
N LEU A 341 3.80 -0.09 -9.77
CA LEU A 341 4.72 -0.33 -10.89
C LEU A 341 5.22 1.03 -11.43
N PRO A 342 6.21 1.66 -10.78
CA PRO A 342 6.80 2.89 -11.29
C PRO A 342 7.66 2.59 -12.52
N LYS A 343 7.96 3.64 -13.31
CA LYS A 343 8.75 3.52 -14.55
C LYS A 343 10.10 2.84 -14.36
N ILE A 344 10.75 3.10 -13.23
CA ILE A 344 12.03 2.51 -12.86
C ILE A 344 11.96 2.16 -11.37
N VAL A 345 12.40 0.95 -11.04
CA VAL A 345 12.61 0.52 -9.65
C VAL A 345 14.08 0.19 -9.46
N THR A 346 14.70 0.75 -8.44
CA THR A 346 16.07 0.42 -8.06
C THR A 346 16.05 -0.65 -6.97
N TYR A 347 16.38 -1.88 -7.34
CA TYR A 347 16.50 -2.99 -6.40
C TYR A 347 17.97 -3.41 -6.31
N ASP A 348 18.61 -3.18 -5.17
CA ASP A 348 19.99 -3.58 -4.93
C ASP A 348 20.97 -3.03 -6.00
N ASP A 349 20.90 -1.72 -6.24
CA ASP A 349 21.64 -0.98 -7.27
C ASP A 349 21.36 -1.40 -8.72
N ILE A 350 20.28 -2.16 -8.93
CA ILE A 350 19.81 -2.57 -10.26
C ILE A 350 18.55 -1.80 -10.58
N ASN A 351 18.64 -0.97 -11.62
CA ASN A 351 17.47 -0.32 -12.20
C ASN A 351 16.71 -1.33 -13.05
N ILE A 352 15.45 -1.54 -12.73
CA ILE A 352 14.56 -2.47 -13.43
C ILE A 352 13.42 -1.66 -14.02
N LYS A 353 13.16 -1.89 -15.31
CA LYS A 353 12.04 -1.31 -16.05
C LYS A 353 11.04 -2.41 -16.34
N PHE A 354 9.93 -2.41 -15.62
CA PHE A 354 8.86 -3.39 -15.86
C PHE A 354 7.97 -2.94 -17.01
N ASP A 355 7.58 -3.88 -17.85
CA ASP A 355 6.41 -3.71 -18.71
C ASP A 355 5.16 -3.90 -17.86
N ILE A 356 4.40 -2.82 -17.66
CA ILE A 356 3.30 -2.77 -16.70
C ILE A 356 2.21 -3.79 -17.04
N SER A 357 1.75 -3.78 -18.30
CA SER A 357 0.70 -4.69 -18.77
C SER A 357 1.14 -6.14 -18.67
N SER A 358 2.36 -6.46 -19.12
CA SER A 358 2.88 -7.83 -19.05
C SER A 358 3.01 -8.34 -17.62
N VAL A 359 3.42 -7.49 -16.66
CA VAL A 359 3.46 -7.89 -15.25
C VAL A 359 2.05 -8.20 -14.72
N ILE A 360 1.07 -7.35 -15.02
CA ILE A 360 -0.31 -7.54 -14.55
C ILE A 360 -0.92 -8.79 -15.18
N ASP A 361 -0.77 -8.98 -16.49
CA ASP A 361 -1.32 -10.13 -17.21
C ASP A 361 -0.69 -11.44 -16.71
N VAL A 362 0.62 -11.48 -16.49
CA VAL A 362 1.28 -12.66 -15.91
C VAL A 362 0.73 -12.98 -14.52
N ILE A 363 0.46 -11.99 -13.68
CA ILE A 363 -0.13 -12.25 -12.36
C ILE A 363 -1.53 -12.85 -12.53
N ARG A 364 -2.36 -12.29 -13.42
CA ARG A 364 -3.72 -12.78 -13.70
C ARG A 364 -3.69 -14.20 -14.25
N ASP A 365 -2.79 -14.49 -15.16
CA ASP A 365 -2.61 -15.82 -15.76
C ASP A 365 -2.19 -16.86 -14.71
N LEU A 366 -1.22 -16.54 -13.86
CA LEU A 366 -0.79 -17.45 -12.79
C LEU A 366 -1.89 -17.71 -11.76
N LEU A 367 -2.72 -16.71 -11.45
CA LEU A 367 -3.90 -16.88 -10.59
C LEU A 367 -4.96 -17.76 -11.26
N ASN A 368 -5.26 -17.54 -12.54
CA ASN A 368 -6.17 -18.38 -13.32
C ASN A 368 -5.65 -19.82 -13.45
N GLU A 369 -4.35 -20.01 -13.64
CA GLU A 369 -3.74 -21.35 -13.71
C GLU A 369 -3.95 -22.12 -12.41
N VAL A 370 -3.70 -21.48 -11.26
CA VAL A 370 -3.76 -22.16 -9.96
C VAL A 370 -5.15 -22.25 -9.38
N LEU A 371 -6.05 -21.30 -9.64
CA LEU A 371 -7.41 -21.24 -9.08
C LEU A 371 -8.50 -21.65 -10.08
N GLY A 372 -8.22 -21.62 -11.37
CA GLY A 372 -9.10 -22.11 -12.44
C GLY A 372 -10.49 -21.50 -12.44
N ASP A 373 -11.48 -22.36 -12.65
CA ASP A 373 -12.92 -22.07 -12.65
C ASP A 373 -13.48 -21.60 -11.31
N SER A 374 -12.68 -21.62 -10.24
CA SER A 374 -13.11 -21.16 -8.91
C SER A 374 -13.10 -19.65 -8.77
N ILE A 375 -12.58 -18.91 -9.75
CA ILE A 375 -12.46 -17.45 -9.70
C ILE A 375 -12.93 -16.75 -10.97
N LYS A 376 -13.26 -15.47 -10.82
CA LYS A 376 -13.44 -14.51 -11.90
C LYS A 376 -12.58 -13.29 -11.62
N ILE A 377 -11.66 -12.99 -12.53
CA ILE A 377 -10.77 -11.82 -12.43
C ILE A 377 -11.46 -10.63 -13.11
N GLY A 378 -11.58 -9.52 -12.38
CA GLY A 378 -12.15 -8.26 -12.87
C GLY A 378 -11.20 -7.50 -13.81
N GLU A 379 -11.65 -6.33 -14.23
CA GLU A 379 -10.84 -5.39 -15.00
C GLU A 379 -9.77 -4.72 -14.12
N VAL A 380 -8.82 -4.09 -14.80
CA VAL A 380 -7.70 -3.38 -14.17
C VAL A 380 -8.04 -1.91 -14.12
N TRP A 381 -7.87 -1.32 -12.94
CA TRP A 381 -8.08 0.10 -12.67
C TRP A 381 -6.74 0.72 -12.27
N SER A 382 -6.38 1.83 -12.89
CA SER A 382 -5.27 2.67 -12.43
C SER A 382 -5.66 3.44 -11.17
N GLY A 383 -4.67 3.83 -10.37
CA GLY A 383 -4.91 4.63 -9.17
C GLY A 383 -5.52 5.99 -9.47
N MET A 384 -5.23 6.58 -10.64
CA MET A 384 -5.86 7.84 -11.07
C MET A 384 -7.30 7.63 -11.49
N GLU A 385 -7.63 6.57 -12.26
CA GLU A 385 -9.04 6.25 -12.55
C GLU A 385 -9.81 6.04 -11.25
N ILE A 386 -9.25 5.34 -10.27
CA ILE A 386 -9.90 5.16 -8.96
C ILE A 386 -10.13 6.51 -8.26
N PHE A 387 -9.14 7.40 -8.26
CA PHE A 387 -9.27 8.73 -7.67
C PHE A 387 -10.32 9.59 -8.39
N ASP A 388 -10.31 9.54 -9.71
CA ASP A 388 -11.19 10.32 -10.59
C ASP A 388 -12.63 9.81 -10.55
N ASN A 389 -12.85 8.52 -10.30
CA ASN A 389 -14.18 7.94 -10.07
C ASN A 389 -14.59 7.91 -8.58
N LEU A 390 -13.78 8.46 -7.65
CA LEU A 390 -14.24 8.59 -6.26
C LEU A 390 -15.55 9.38 -6.22
N PHE A 391 -16.55 8.79 -5.56
CA PHE A 391 -17.90 9.33 -5.38
C PHE A 391 -18.79 9.29 -6.63
N GLU A 392 -18.38 8.57 -7.67
CA GLU A 392 -19.26 8.20 -8.79
C GLU A 392 -19.91 6.83 -8.46
N ASP A 393 -21.21 6.71 -8.73
CA ASP A 393 -22.04 5.51 -8.41
C ASP A 393 -21.84 4.36 -9.39
#